data_AF-A0A2A2W486-F1
#
_entry.id   AF-A0A2A2W486-F1
#
_cell.length_a   1.000
_cell.length_b   1.000
_cell.length_c   1.000
_cell.angle_alpha   90.00
_cell.angle_beta   90.00
_cell.angle_gamma   90.00
#
_symmetry.space_group_name_H-M   'P 1'
#
loop_
_entity.id
_entity.type
_entity.pdbx_description
1 polymer ?
#
loop_
_entity_poly.entity_id
_entity_poly.type
_entity_poly.pdbx_seq_one_letter_code
_entity_poly.pdbx_strand_id
1 'polypeptide(L)'
;MFCERRLPSQTTSLHQPLPALAFGSLRINIKSNPPPGRVERSEGRVRLGAPTAPEITEVSVAIHRSTSPRFARPSCQEGDFKTTRPLSGRVISGVVKRRGFSLVELIVVMVILGMLAGLVAVRTRGYLVNSRKNAVKAEIATIMNALETFRIDQGRYPTEDEGLEILREETETWPEGFLTKMPVDPWKNPYLYFVSEEGVEVVSLGADGREGGDGEDADFSSMMLEE
;
A
#
# COMPACT_ATOMS: atom_id res chain seq x y z
N MET A 1 -12.71 65.32 -36.81
CA MET A 1 -12.67 65.28 -35.33
C MET A 1 -13.04 63.87 -34.89
N PHE A 2 -12.19 63.27 -34.04
CA PHE A 2 -12.47 62.21 -33.05
C PHE A 2 -13.10 60.89 -33.49
N CYS A 3 -12.71 59.72 -32.99
CA CYS A 3 -11.52 59.18 -32.34
C CYS A 3 -11.87 57.69 -32.20
N GLU A 4 -11.17 56.82 -32.93
CA GLU A 4 -11.37 55.37 -32.90
C GLU A 4 -10.94 54.83 -31.53
N ARG A 5 -11.88 54.42 -30.67
CA ARG A 5 -11.56 53.65 -29.46
C ARG A 5 -11.70 52.16 -29.74
N ARG A 6 -10.53 51.56 -29.99
CA ARG A 6 -10.24 50.14 -29.92
C ARG A 6 -10.70 49.57 -28.58
N LEU A 7 -11.74 48.73 -28.60
CA LEU A 7 -12.15 47.92 -27.44
C LEU A 7 -11.17 46.74 -27.30
N PRO A 8 -10.60 46.49 -26.12
CA PRO A 8 -9.72 45.35 -25.91
C PRO A 8 -10.51 44.03 -25.90
N SER A 9 -9.99 43.08 -26.65
CA SER A 9 -10.30 41.66 -26.60
C SER A 9 -10.01 41.10 -25.21
N GLN A 10 -11.06 40.87 -24.41
CA GLN A 10 -10.94 40.03 -23.22
C GLN A 10 -11.39 38.62 -23.58
N THR A 11 -10.41 37.80 -23.93
CA THR A 11 -10.52 36.35 -23.89
C THR A 11 -10.70 35.93 -22.43
N THR A 12 -11.93 35.64 -22.03
CA THR A 12 -12.22 35.05 -20.72
C THR A 12 -11.76 33.59 -20.75
N SER A 13 -10.47 33.37 -20.48
CA SER A 13 -9.94 32.05 -20.12
C SER A 13 -10.56 31.66 -18.78
N LEU A 14 -11.56 30.80 -18.84
CA LEU A 14 -12.15 30.11 -17.70
C LEU A 14 -11.11 29.12 -17.15
N HIS A 15 -10.18 29.61 -16.34
CA HIS A 15 -9.32 28.77 -15.51
C HIS A 15 -9.54 29.20 -14.07
N GLN A 16 -10.58 28.65 -13.45
CA GLN A 16 -10.63 28.65 -11.99
C GLN A 16 -9.48 27.77 -11.49
N PRO A 17 -8.60 28.26 -10.60
CA PRO A 17 -7.72 27.35 -9.88
C PRO A 17 -8.58 26.53 -8.92
N LEU A 18 -8.58 25.21 -9.12
CA LEU A 18 -9.06 24.26 -8.10
C LEU A 18 -8.34 24.57 -6.78
N PRO A 19 -9.01 24.49 -5.62
CA PRO A 19 -8.36 24.71 -4.35
C PRO A 19 -7.26 23.65 -4.18
N ALA A 20 -6.01 24.11 -4.13
CA ALA A 20 -4.88 23.27 -3.75
C ALA A 20 -5.16 22.75 -2.34
N LEU A 21 -5.48 21.47 -2.23
CA LEU A 21 -5.53 20.77 -0.96
C LEU A 21 -4.13 20.84 -0.36
N ALA A 22 -3.98 21.63 0.70
CA ALA A 22 -2.75 21.71 1.47
C ALA A 22 -2.53 20.40 2.22
N PHE A 23 -1.95 19.40 1.53
CA PHE A 23 -1.45 18.20 2.17
C PHE A 23 -0.27 18.61 3.07
N GLY A 24 -0.43 18.47 4.38
CA GLY A 24 0.62 18.75 5.35
C GLY A 24 1.87 17.94 5.00
N SER A 25 3.04 18.59 4.94
CA SER A 25 4.27 17.89 4.61
C SER A 25 4.66 16.95 5.75
N LEU A 26 4.63 15.64 5.51
CA LEU A 26 5.18 14.65 6.43
C LEU A 26 6.71 14.68 6.32
N ARG A 27 7.40 14.99 7.41
CA ARG A 27 8.86 14.85 7.50
C ARG A 27 9.19 13.77 8.52
N ILE A 28 9.95 12.76 8.10
CA ILE A 28 10.47 11.70 8.98
C ILE A 28 11.93 12.06 9.28
N ASN A 29 12.28 12.16 10.55
CA ASN A 29 13.66 12.43 10.98
C ASN A 29 14.20 11.19 11.70
N ILE A 30 15.29 10.63 11.19
CA ILE A 30 15.93 9.41 11.72
C ILE A 30 17.27 9.86 12.33
N LYS A 31 17.41 9.73 13.65
CA LYS A 31 18.64 10.09 14.35
C LYS A 31 19.44 8.85 14.68
N SER A 32 20.53 8.62 13.95
CA SER A 32 21.50 7.56 14.22
C SER A 32 22.61 8.08 15.14
N ASN A 33 22.93 7.37 16.22
CA ASN A 33 24.08 7.67 17.08
C ASN A 33 25.34 7.02 16.48
N PRO A 34 26.46 7.75 16.23
CA PRO A 34 27.69 7.10 15.80
C PRO A 34 28.30 6.24 16.94
N PRO A 35 28.82 5.04 16.66
CA PRO A 35 29.45 4.22 17.68
C PRO A 35 30.80 4.81 18.13
N PRO A 36 31.19 4.67 19.42
CA PRO A 36 32.52 5.07 19.84
C PRO A 36 33.58 4.14 19.25
N GLY A 37 34.49 4.70 18.46
CA GLY A 37 35.63 3.95 17.92
C GLY A 37 36.64 3.61 19.01
N ARG A 38 37.02 2.34 19.12
CA ARG A 38 38.31 1.94 19.72
C ARG A 38 38.83 0.68 19.05
N VAL A 39 40.02 0.80 18.45
CA VAL A 39 40.83 -0.31 17.96
C VAL A 39 41.82 -0.67 19.06
N GLU A 40 41.69 -1.85 19.68
CA GLU A 40 42.74 -2.42 20.52
C GLU A 40 43.61 -3.35 19.69
N ARG A 41 44.92 -3.10 19.70
CA ARG A 41 45.93 -3.90 18.98
C ARG A 41 46.79 -4.62 20.04
N SER A 42 46.49 -5.89 20.32
CA SER A 42 47.35 -6.77 21.10
C SER A 42 47.84 -7.94 20.22
N GLU A 43 49.16 -7.98 20.04
CA GLU A 43 50.01 -9.12 19.68
C GLU A 43 49.39 -10.20 18.77
N GLY A 44 49.30 -9.90 17.47
CA GLY A 44 49.39 -10.91 16.40
C GLY A 44 48.15 -11.77 16.13
N ARG A 45 46.99 -11.51 16.75
CA ARG A 45 45.73 -12.20 16.43
C ARG A 45 44.63 -11.22 16.09
N VAL A 46 44.33 -11.07 14.80
CA VAL A 46 43.15 -10.33 14.33
C VAL A 46 41.90 -11.14 14.69
N ARG A 47 41.13 -10.69 15.69
CA ARG A 47 39.76 -11.16 15.90
C ARG A 47 38.83 -10.20 15.16
N LEU A 48 38.12 -10.70 14.16
CA LEU A 48 36.98 -10.00 13.56
C LEU A 48 35.91 -9.85 14.66
N GLY A 49 35.67 -8.61 15.09
CA GLY A 49 34.54 -8.30 15.97
C GLY A 49 33.24 -8.62 15.23
N ALA A 50 32.30 -9.26 15.92
CA ALA A 50 30.99 -9.60 15.36
C ALA A 50 30.27 -8.31 14.87
N PRO A 51 29.62 -8.32 13.69
CA PRO A 51 28.83 -7.19 13.25
C PRO A 51 27.54 -7.11 14.09
N THR A 52 27.53 -6.22 15.08
CA THR A 52 26.29 -5.82 15.75
C THR A 52 25.63 -4.71 14.93
N ALA A 53 24.43 -4.97 14.42
CA ALA A 53 23.64 -4.05 13.60
C ALA A 53 23.28 -2.76 14.38
N PRO A 54 23.12 -1.61 13.69
CA PRO A 54 22.69 -0.37 14.34
C PRO A 54 21.23 -0.48 14.82
N GLU A 55 21.02 -0.24 16.10
CA GLU A 55 19.69 -0.25 16.73
C GLU A 55 19.00 1.11 16.51
N ILE A 56 17.83 1.10 15.85
CA ILE A 56 17.02 2.31 15.64
C ILE A 56 16.31 2.62 16.96
N THR A 57 16.87 3.54 17.75
CA THR A 57 16.38 3.80 19.11
C THR A 57 15.16 4.74 19.17
N GLU A 58 14.91 5.61 18.19
CA GLU A 58 13.71 6.47 18.16
C GLU A 58 13.25 6.83 16.74
N VAL A 59 11.94 6.68 16.50
CA VAL A 59 11.24 7.21 15.32
C VAL A 59 10.15 8.17 15.80
N SER A 60 10.33 9.47 15.54
CA SER A 60 9.37 10.50 15.93
C SER A 60 8.62 11.05 14.71
N VAL A 61 7.30 10.92 14.72
CA VAL A 61 6.40 11.43 13.66
C VAL A 61 5.74 12.73 14.14
N ALA A 62 6.16 13.87 13.58
CA ALA A 62 5.55 15.16 13.87
C ALA A 62 4.57 15.57 12.77
N ILE A 63 3.27 15.59 13.08
CA ILE A 63 2.23 16.12 12.19
C ILE A 63 2.05 17.60 12.51
N HIS A 64 2.66 18.48 11.71
CA HIS A 64 2.44 19.92 11.86
C HIS A 64 1.02 20.24 11.37
N ARG A 65 0.11 20.60 12.29
CA ARG A 65 -1.22 21.11 11.89
C ARG A 65 -1.01 22.38 11.09
N SER A 66 -1.34 22.30 9.80
CA SER A 66 -1.55 23.47 8.94
C SER A 66 -2.55 24.39 9.63
N THR A 67 -2.06 25.50 10.17
CA THR A 67 -2.92 26.60 10.61
C THR A 67 -3.65 27.12 9.39
N SER A 68 -4.95 26.78 9.31
CA SER A 68 -5.88 27.35 8.35
C SER A 68 -5.72 28.88 8.30
N PRO A 69 -5.78 29.51 7.11
CA PRO A 69 -5.67 30.96 7.00
C PRO A 69 -6.78 31.61 7.82
N ARG A 70 -6.40 32.54 8.70
CA ARG A 70 -7.32 33.39 9.44
C ARG A 70 -8.10 34.24 8.43
N PHE A 71 -9.30 33.82 8.11
CA PHE A 71 -10.26 34.68 7.41
C PHE A 71 -10.60 35.84 8.37
N ALA A 72 -10.11 37.03 8.06
CA ALA A 72 -10.40 38.24 8.81
C ALA A 72 -11.92 38.45 8.84
N ARG A 73 -12.50 38.51 10.05
CA ARG A 73 -13.90 38.89 10.22
C ARG A 73 -14.05 40.36 9.78
N PRO A 74 -14.99 40.71 8.89
CA PRO A 74 -15.30 42.10 8.66
C PRO A 74 -15.85 42.71 9.97
N SER A 75 -15.39 43.92 10.29
CA SER A 75 -15.91 44.70 11.40
C SER A 75 -17.37 45.05 11.14
N CYS A 76 -18.30 44.32 11.78
CA CYS A 76 -19.66 44.81 11.92
C CYS A 76 -19.61 45.96 12.92
N GLN A 77 -19.84 47.17 12.40
CA GLN A 77 -19.96 48.40 13.18
C GLN A 77 -21.24 48.31 14.01
N GLU A 78 -21.13 48.52 15.32
CA GLU A 78 -22.26 48.60 16.26
C GLU A 78 -23.30 49.62 15.76
N GLY A 79 -24.37 49.11 15.17
CA GLY A 79 -25.59 49.87 14.94
C GLY A 79 -26.44 49.80 16.21
N ASP A 80 -26.67 50.97 16.80
CA ASP A 80 -27.45 51.22 18.01
C ASP A 80 -28.92 50.76 17.84
N PHE A 81 -29.17 49.48 18.11
CA PHE A 81 -30.49 48.86 17.97
C PHE A 81 -31.33 49.17 19.22
N LYS A 82 -32.11 50.24 19.13
CA LYS A 82 -33.06 50.66 20.16
C LYS A 82 -34.05 49.54 20.50
N THR A 83 -34.01 49.15 21.76
CA THR A 83 -35.00 48.34 22.51
C THR A 83 -36.42 48.53 21.99
N THR A 84 -36.95 47.48 21.37
CA THR A 84 -38.40 47.32 21.16
C THR A 84 -38.90 46.12 21.94
N ARG A 85 -39.58 46.46 23.04
CA ARG A 85 -40.69 45.78 23.75
C ARG A 85 -40.65 44.24 23.82
N PRO A 86 -40.63 43.64 25.03
CA PRO A 86 -40.86 42.20 25.17
C PRO A 86 -42.30 41.90 24.78
N LEU A 87 -42.50 41.34 23.58
CA LEU A 87 -43.75 40.66 23.28
C LEU A 87 -43.77 39.40 24.15
N SER A 88 -44.68 39.41 25.12
CA SER A 88 -45.11 38.26 25.92
C SER A 88 -45.67 37.20 24.98
N GLY A 89 -44.76 36.48 24.32
CA GLY A 89 -45.06 35.32 23.51
C GLY A 89 -45.22 34.14 24.45
N ARG A 90 -46.46 33.66 24.59
CA ARG A 90 -46.76 32.39 25.23
C ARG A 90 -45.96 31.31 24.51
N VAL A 91 -44.86 30.85 25.13
CA VAL A 91 -44.08 29.70 24.66
C VAL A 91 -45.01 28.49 24.68
N ILE A 92 -45.52 28.11 23.52
CA ILE A 92 -46.26 26.87 23.37
C ILE A 92 -45.21 25.76 23.42
N SER A 93 -44.91 25.27 24.63
CA SER A 93 -44.09 24.08 24.84
C SER A 93 -44.85 22.86 24.31
N GLY A 94 -44.87 22.70 22.99
CA GLY A 94 -45.27 21.48 22.33
C GLY A 94 -44.24 20.41 22.64
N VAL A 95 -44.52 19.54 23.61
CA VAL A 95 -43.73 18.34 23.86
C VAL A 95 -43.84 17.48 22.60
N VAL A 96 -42.82 17.51 21.75
CA VAL A 96 -42.72 16.61 20.60
C VAL A 96 -42.60 15.20 21.19
N LYS A 97 -43.69 14.43 21.14
CA LYS A 97 -43.73 13.04 21.58
C LYS A 97 -42.73 12.28 20.71
N ARG A 98 -41.56 11.94 21.26
CA ARG A 98 -40.59 11.09 20.58
C ARG A 98 -41.29 9.75 20.35
N ARG A 99 -41.60 9.44 19.10
CA ARG A 99 -42.09 8.11 18.73
C ARG A 99 -40.93 7.15 18.93
N GLY A 100 -41.07 6.20 19.85
CA GLY A 100 -40.10 5.13 20.03
C GLY A 100 -40.12 4.19 18.82
N PHE A 101 -38.96 3.63 18.48
CA PHE A 101 -38.85 2.56 17.50
C PHE A 101 -39.70 1.36 17.92
N SER A 102 -40.40 0.74 16.97
CA SER A 102 -41.12 -0.50 17.25
C SER A 102 -40.15 -1.69 17.24
N LEU A 103 -40.43 -2.73 18.02
CA LEU A 103 -39.64 -3.98 17.98
C LEU A 103 -39.66 -4.62 16.58
N VAL A 104 -40.80 -4.51 15.89
CA VAL A 104 -40.98 -5.04 14.53
C VAL A 104 -40.06 -4.33 13.53
N GLU A 105 -39.85 -3.02 13.69
CA GLU A 105 -38.99 -2.22 12.82
C GLU A 105 -37.52 -2.66 12.92
N LEU A 106 -37.04 -3.00 14.12
CA LEU A 106 -35.68 -3.54 14.28
C LEU A 106 -35.54 -4.98 13.80
N ILE A 107 -36.58 -5.81 13.95
CA ILE A 107 -36.57 -7.18 13.43
C ILE A 107 -36.43 -7.17 11.90
N VAL A 108 -37.21 -6.34 11.19
CA VAL A 108 -37.12 -6.24 9.72
C VAL A 108 -35.74 -5.79 9.27
N VAL A 109 -35.12 -4.83 9.97
CA VAL A 109 -33.76 -4.37 9.67
C VAL A 109 -32.73 -5.48 9.85
N MET A 110 -32.79 -6.23 10.96
CA MET A 110 -31.87 -7.35 11.20
C MET A 110 -32.01 -8.45 10.16
N VAL A 111 -33.23 -8.74 9.69
CA VAL A 111 -33.47 -9.71 8.63
C VAL A 111 -32.83 -9.26 7.32
N ILE A 112 -33.03 -8.00 6.92
CA ILE A 112 -32.43 -7.47 5.68
C ILE A 112 -30.90 -7.45 5.79
N LEU A 113 -30.35 -7.03 6.93
CA LEU A 113 -28.90 -7.05 7.16
C LEU A 113 -28.32 -8.46 7.13
N GLY A 114 -29.00 -9.45 7.72
CA GLY A 114 -28.59 -10.86 7.67
C GLY A 114 -28.60 -11.42 6.25
N MET A 115 -29.64 -11.10 5.47
CA MET A 115 -29.75 -11.50 4.07
C MET A 115 -28.62 -10.90 3.22
N LEU A 116 -28.36 -9.59 3.37
CA LEU A 116 -27.29 -8.92 2.64
C LEU A 116 -25.90 -9.44 3.02
N ALA A 117 -25.65 -9.65 4.32
CA ALA A 117 -24.38 -10.18 4.81
C ALA A 117 -24.07 -11.58 4.22
N GLY A 118 -25.09 -12.44 4.10
CA GLY A 118 -24.93 -13.77 3.50
C GLY A 118 -24.51 -13.72 2.02
N LEU A 119 -25.08 -12.82 1.22
CA LEU A 119 -24.74 -12.68 -0.21
C LEU A 119 -23.31 -12.16 -0.41
N VAL A 120 -22.89 -11.20 0.40
CA VAL A 120 -21.52 -10.65 0.33
C VAL A 120 -20.48 -11.72 0.65
N ALA A 121 -20.73 -12.58 1.65
CA ALA A 121 -19.79 -13.61 2.07
C ALA A 121 -19.49 -14.66 0.99
N VAL A 122 -20.48 -15.04 0.17
CA VAL A 122 -20.27 -16.04 -0.89
C VAL A 122 -19.53 -15.44 -2.09
N ARG A 123 -19.79 -14.17 -2.42
CA ARG A 123 -19.22 -13.53 -3.62
C ARG A 123 -17.72 -13.25 -3.50
N THR A 124 -17.20 -13.00 -2.30
CA THR A 124 -15.79 -12.62 -2.09
C THR A 124 -14.81 -13.78 -2.15
N ARG A 125 -15.24 -15.01 -1.79
CA ARG A 125 -14.34 -16.19 -1.77
C ARG A 125 -13.71 -16.49 -3.13
N GLY A 126 -14.51 -16.56 -4.21
CA GLY A 126 -14.00 -16.88 -5.55
C GLY A 126 -13.03 -15.83 -6.12
N TYR A 127 -13.19 -14.57 -5.73
CA TYR A 127 -12.29 -13.49 -6.17
C TYR A 127 -10.89 -13.65 -5.56
N LEU A 128 -10.81 -14.02 -4.28
CA LEU A 128 -9.53 -14.25 -3.61
C LEU A 128 -8.76 -15.40 -4.26
N VAL A 129 -9.43 -16.51 -4.57
CA VAL A 129 -8.82 -17.67 -5.24
C VAL A 129 -8.18 -17.26 -6.56
N ASN A 130 -8.95 -16.61 -7.44
CA ASN A 130 -8.45 -16.24 -8.75
C ASN A 130 -7.32 -15.19 -8.67
N SER A 131 -7.40 -14.28 -7.70
CA SER A 131 -6.34 -13.31 -7.44
C SER A 131 -5.04 -13.98 -7.03
N ARG A 132 -5.08 -15.03 -6.18
CA ARG A 132 -3.87 -15.79 -5.80
C ARG A 132 -3.28 -16.52 -7.00
N LYS A 133 -4.10 -17.21 -7.79
CA LYS A 133 -3.64 -17.88 -9.02
C LYS A 133 -2.91 -16.93 -9.95
N ASN A 134 -3.49 -15.74 -10.19
CA ASN A 134 -2.86 -14.73 -11.04
C ASN A 134 -1.56 -14.18 -10.44
N ALA A 135 -1.49 -14.03 -9.11
CA ALA A 135 -0.28 -13.60 -8.43
C ALA A 135 0.85 -14.63 -8.61
N VAL A 136 0.57 -15.92 -8.43
CA VAL A 136 1.54 -17.01 -8.68
C VAL A 136 2.06 -16.97 -10.10
N LYS A 137 1.17 -16.83 -11.09
CA LYS A 137 1.58 -16.74 -12.51
C LYS A 137 2.53 -15.57 -12.77
N ALA A 138 2.23 -14.40 -12.18
CA ALA A 138 3.08 -13.22 -12.32
C ALA A 138 4.43 -13.39 -11.60
N GLU A 139 4.43 -14.03 -10.43
CA GLU A 139 5.64 -14.32 -9.66
C GLU A 139 6.54 -15.34 -10.37
N ILE A 140 5.98 -16.44 -10.89
CA ILE A 140 6.71 -17.41 -11.72
C ILE A 140 7.32 -16.71 -12.94
N ALA A 141 6.55 -15.89 -13.67
CA ALA A 141 7.08 -15.14 -14.80
C ALA A 141 8.24 -14.21 -14.40
N THR A 142 8.18 -13.61 -13.21
CA THR A 142 9.27 -12.76 -12.68
C THR A 142 10.52 -13.58 -12.40
N ILE A 143 10.37 -14.77 -11.79
CA ILE A 143 11.49 -15.70 -11.52
C ILE A 143 12.09 -16.18 -12.85
N MET A 144 11.26 -16.58 -13.81
CA MET A 144 11.72 -17.03 -15.13
C MET A 144 12.50 -15.94 -15.88
N ASN A 145 12.05 -14.68 -15.82
CA ASN A 145 12.78 -13.56 -16.39
C ASN A 145 14.16 -13.34 -15.72
N ALA A 146 14.23 -13.51 -14.40
CA ALA A 146 15.49 -13.43 -13.67
C ALA A 146 16.43 -14.59 -14.04
N LEU A 147 15.91 -15.81 -14.17
CA LEU A 147 16.66 -16.99 -14.64
C LEU A 147 17.19 -16.79 -16.06
N GLU A 148 16.39 -16.21 -16.95
CA GLU A 148 16.82 -15.93 -18.32
C GLU A 148 17.91 -14.85 -18.36
N THR A 149 17.78 -13.81 -17.53
CA THR A 149 18.83 -12.79 -17.39
C THR A 149 20.12 -13.40 -16.84
N PHE A 150 20.02 -14.28 -15.83
CA PHE A 150 21.15 -15.04 -15.31
C PHE A 150 21.82 -15.88 -16.40
N ARG A 151 21.04 -16.55 -17.26
CA ARG A 151 21.57 -17.30 -18.40
C ARG A 151 22.31 -16.40 -19.38
N ILE A 152 21.79 -15.21 -19.68
CA ILE A 152 22.45 -14.27 -20.60
C ILE A 152 23.81 -13.84 -20.05
N ASP A 153 23.92 -13.58 -18.75
CA ASP A 153 25.15 -13.07 -18.13
C ASP A 153 26.17 -14.18 -17.83
N GLN A 154 25.72 -15.34 -17.34
CA GLN A 154 26.58 -16.46 -16.94
C GLN A 154 26.75 -17.53 -18.02
N GLY A 155 25.94 -17.49 -19.08
CA GLY A 155 25.92 -18.50 -20.14
C GLY A 155 25.31 -19.85 -19.73
N ARG A 156 24.76 -19.95 -18.52
CA ARG A 156 24.14 -21.18 -17.96
C ARG A 156 22.99 -20.82 -17.03
N TYR A 157 22.08 -21.76 -16.79
CA TYR A 157 21.16 -21.65 -15.66
C TYR A 157 21.84 -22.06 -14.34
N PRO A 158 21.28 -21.65 -13.19
CA PRO A 158 21.69 -22.16 -11.88
C PRO A 158 21.62 -23.69 -11.82
N THR A 159 22.50 -24.32 -11.03
CA THR A 159 22.37 -25.77 -10.76
C THR A 159 21.32 -26.02 -9.68
N GLU A 160 20.87 -27.27 -9.53
CA GLU A 160 19.93 -27.64 -8.46
C GLU A 160 20.49 -27.37 -7.05
N ASP A 161 21.81 -27.49 -6.88
CA ASP A 161 22.49 -27.20 -5.62
C ASP A 161 22.53 -25.70 -5.29
N GLU A 162 22.63 -24.83 -6.30
CA GLU A 162 22.57 -23.37 -6.16
C GLU A 162 21.13 -22.91 -5.94
N GLY A 163 20.18 -23.54 -6.63
CA GLY A 163 18.75 -23.26 -6.56
C GLY A 163 18.39 -21.84 -7.00
N LEU A 164 17.22 -21.36 -6.56
CA LEU A 164 16.75 -20.00 -6.83
C LEU A 164 17.43 -18.93 -5.97
N GLU A 165 18.16 -19.34 -4.93
CA GLU A 165 18.75 -18.38 -3.98
C GLU A 165 19.91 -17.59 -4.58
N ILE A 166 20.65 -18.17 -5.55
CA ILE A 166 21.71 -17.47 -6.27
C ILE A 166 21.20 -16.21 -6.99
N LEU A 167 19.91 -16.18 -7.37
CA LEU A 167 19.30 -15.03 -8.04
C LEU A 167 19.19 -13.80 -7.12
N ARG A 168 19.18 -14.02 -5.79
CA ARG A 168 19.15 -12.96 -4.78
C ARG A 168 20.55 -12.57 -4.30
N GLU A 169 21.53 -13.44 -4.46
CA GLU A 169 22.88 -13.19 -3.94
C GLU A 169 23.60 -12.09 -4.71
N GLU A 170 24.11 -11.11 -3.97
CA GLU A 170 24.96 -10.05 -4.51
C GLU A 170 26.41 -10.56 -4.55
N THR A 171 26.98 -10.67 -5.75
CA THR A 171 28.36 -11.13 -5.97
C THR A 171 29.17 -10.03 -6.65
N GLU A 172 30.51 -10.12 -6.65
CA GLU A 172 31.38 -9.17 -7.37
C GLU A 172 31.02 -9.03 -8.86
N THR A 173 30.48 -10.09 -9.47
CA THR A 173 30.06 -10.12 -10.87
C THR A 173 28.69 -9.47 -11.10
N TRP A 174 27.78 -9.49 -10.12
CA TRP A 174 26.45 -8.87 -10.17
C TRP A 174 26.11 -8.22 -8.82
N PRO A 175 26.47 -6.95 -8.60
CA PRO A 175 26.35 -6.31 -7.30
C PRO A 175 24.90 -6.00 -6.88
N GLU A 176 23.94 -6.00 -7.81
CA GLU A 176 22.53 -5.72 -7.51
C GLU A 176 21.65 -6.98 -7.37
N GLY A 177 22.19 -8.17 -7.68
CA GLY A 177 21.40 -9.39 -7.81
C GLY A 177 20.46 -9.38 -9.02
N PHE A 178 19.85 -10.53 -9.33
CA PHE A 178 18.82 -10.63 -10.38
C PHE A 178 17.42 -10.39 -9.82
N LEU A 179 17.23 -10.64 -8.52
CA LEU A 179 15.99 -10.40 -7.79
C LEU A 179 16.25 -9.56 -6.54
N THR A 180 15.47 -8.49 -6.36
CA THR A 180 15.53 -7.64 -5.15
C THR A 180 15.09 -8.38 -3.89
N LYS A 181 14.13 -9.30 -4.02
CA LYS A 181 13.66 -10.18 -2.94
C LYS A 181 13.24 -11.51 -3.54
N MET A 182 13.41 -12.59 -2.78
CA MET A 182 12.87 -13.88 -3.17
C MET A 182 11.34 -13.82 -3.05
N PRO A 183 10.57 -13.97 -4.14
CA PRO A 183 9.13 -14.09 -4.05
C PRO A 183 8.75 -15.39 -3.33
N VAL A 184 7.66 -15.33 -2.59
CA VAL A 184 7.04 -16.46 -1.90
C VAL A 184 5.61 -16.50 -2.39
N ASP A 185 5.09 -17.69 -2.62
CA ASP A 185 3.76 -17.81 -3.19
C ASP A 185 2.67 -17.22 -2.26
N PRO A 186 1.43 -17.03 -2.73
CA PRO A 186 0.35 -16.47 -1.93
C PRO A 186 -0.06 -17.31 -0.71
N TRP A 187 0.34 -18.57 -0.68
CA TRP A 187 0.12 -19.51 0.43
C TRP A 187 1.33 -19.59 1.37
N LYS A 188 2.38 -18.80 1.10
CA LYS A 188 3.65 -18.70 1.82
C LYS A 188 4.55 -19.93 1.72
N ASN A 189 4.35 -20.75 0.69
CA ASN A 189 5.25 -21.83 0.36
C ASN A 189 6.38 -21.31 -0.56
N PRO A 190 7.60 -21.84 -0.42
CA PRO A 190 8.69 -21.52 -1.33
C PRO A 190 8.46 -22.14 -2.71
N TYR A 191 8.96 -21.48 -3.73
CA TYR A 191 8.99 -22.04 -5.08
C TYR A 191 10.01 -23.16 -5.19
N LEU A 192 9.64 -24.23 -5.89
CA LEU A 192 10.53 -25.33 -6.24
C LEU A 192 11.17 -25.06 -7.59
N TYR A 193 12.40 -25.53 -7.74
CA TYR A 193 13.21 -25.36 -8.93
C TYR A 193 13.77 -26.70 -9.37
N PHE A 194 13.55 -27.02 -10.64
CA PHE A 194 14.01 -28.26 -11.25
C PHE A 194 14.78 -27.94 -12.53
N VAL A 195 15.87 -28.67 -12.75
CA VAL A 195 16.68 -28.54 -13.97
C VAL A 195 16.51 -29.80 -14.81
N SER A 196 15.94 -29.64 -15.98
CA SER A 196 15.72 -30.72 -16.96
C SER A 196 16.57 -30.48 -18.21
N GLU A 197 16.67 -31.48 -19.09
CA GLU A 197 17.39 -31.32 -20.37
C GLU A 197 16.69 -30.32 -21.32
N GLU A 198 15.37 -30.19 -21.20
CA GLU A 198 14.55 -29.27 -22.01
C GLU A 198 14.61 -27.82 -21.51
N GLY A 199 15.07 -27.59 -20.27
CA GLY A 199 15.15 -26.28 -19.67
C GLY A 199 14.98 -26.31 -18.16
N VAL A 200 14.58 -25.17 -17.61
CA VAL A 200 14.37 -24.99 -16.17
C VAL A 200 12.88 -24.87 -15.88
N GLU A 201 12.44 -25.51 -14.79
CA GLU A 201 11.06 -25.46 -14.35
C GLU A 201 10.98 -24.84 -12.96
N VAL A 202 10.01 -23.92 -12.79
CA VAL A 202 9.68 -23.33 -11.50
C VAL A 202 8.26 -23.73 -11.14
N VAL A 203 8.08 -24.37 -9.98
CA VAL A 203 6.81 -24.96 -9.54
C VAL A 203 6.35 -24.37 -8.20
N SER A 204 5.06 -24.08 -8.07
CA SER A 204 4.37 -23.81 -6.81
C SER A 204 3.35 -24.91 -6.56
N LEU A 205 3.41 -25.52 -5.37
CA LEU A 205 2.56 -26.64 -4.93
C LEU A 205 1.18 -26.20 -4.39
N GLY A 206 0.71 -25.01 -4.77
CA GLY A 206 -0.59 -24.51 -4.31
C GLY A 206 -0.71 -24.34 -2.78
N ALA A 207 -1.95 -24.45 -2.28
CA ALA A 207 -2.29 -24.21 -0.88
C ALA A 207 -1.92 -25.34 0.07
N ASP A 208 -1.90 -26.59 -0.40
CA ASP A 208 -1.65 -27.77 0.41
C ASP A 208 -0.17 -28.14 0.50
N GLY A 209 0.67 -27.58 -0.39
CA GLY A 209 2.11 -27.79 -0.41
C GLY A 209 2.49 -29.21 -0.83
N ARG A 210 1.67 -29.87 -1.65
CA ARG A 210 1.90 -31.22 -2.15
C ARG A 210 1.70 -31.26 -3.66
N GLU A 211 2.31 -32.25 -4.31
CA GLU A 211 2.07 -32.48 -5.73
C GLU A 211 0.64 -32.99 -5.98
N GLY A 212 0.05 -32.49 -7.07
CA GLY A 212 -1.32 -32.73 -7.48
C GLY A 212 -2.29 -31.74 -6.86
N GLY A 213 -3.57 -32.10 -6.84
CA GLY A 213 -4.63 -31.26 -6.26
C GLY A 213 -5.41 -30.44 -7.29
N ASP A 214 -6.50 -29.83 -6.82
CA ASP A 214 -7.46 -29.10 -7.63
C ASP A 214 -7.81 -27.76 -6.97
N GLY A 215 -8.26 -26.79 -7.77
CA GLY A 215 -8.76 -25.54 -7.21
C GLY A 215 -7.66 -24.67 -6.61
N GLU A 216 -7.65 -24.48 -5.29
CA GLU A 216 -6.59 -23.76 -4.56
C GLU A 216 -5.35 -24.61 -4.32
N ASP A 217 -5.52 -25.93 -4.33
CA ASP A 217 -4.47 -26.92 -4.12
C ASP A 217 -3.81 -27.33 -5.45
N ALA A 218 -4.15 -26.67 -6.56
CA ALA A 218 -3.58 -27.02 -7.86
C ALA A 218 -2.14 -26.51 -7.99
N ASP A 219 -1.28 -27.35 -8.55
CA ASP A 219 0.09 -27.00 -8.90
C ASP A 219 0.15 -26.00 -10.06
N PHE A 220 1.13 -25.10 -9.98
CA PHE A 220 1.45 -24.17 -11.06
C PHE A 220 2.92 -24.34 -11.43
N SER A 221 3.18 -24.85 -12.63
CA SER A 221 4.53 -24.92 -13.17
C SER A 221 4.75 -23.94 -14.31
N SER A 222 5.98 -23.43 -14.46
CA SER A 222 6.33 -22.52 -15.57
C SER A 222 6.05 -23.15 -16.93
N MET A 223 6.30 -24.45 -17.10
CA MET A 223 6.04 -25.16 -18.36
C MET A 223 4.54 -25.27 -18.68
N MET A 224 3.66 -25.48 -17.69
CA MET A 224 2.21 -25.55 -17.90
C MET A 224 1.58 -24.18 -18.18
N LEU A 225 2.22 -23.08 -17.74
CA LEU A 225 1.68 -21.73 -17.87
C LEU A 225 1.89 -21.08 -19.24
N GLU A 226 2.78 -21.64 -20.06
CA GLU A 226 3.09 -21.13 -21.40
C GLU A 226 2.18 -21.70 -22.51
N GLU A 227 1.23 -22.59 -22.17
CA GLU A 227 0.21 -23.12 -23.09
C GLU A 227 -1.03 -22.23 -23.27
#